data_AF-A0A7X8ZYD2-F1
#
_entry.id   AF-A0A7X8ZYD2-F1
#
_cell.length_a   1.000
_cell.length_b   1.000
_cell.length_c   1.000
_cell.angle_alpha   90.00
_cell.angle_beta   90.00
_cell.angle_gamma   90.00
#
_symmetry.space_group_name_H-M   'P 1'
#
loop_
_entity.id
_entity.type
_entity.pdbx_description
1 polymer ?
#
loop_
_entity_poly.entity_id
_entity_poly.type
_entity_poly.pdbx_seq_one_letter_code
_entity_poly.pdbx_strand_id
1 'polypeptide(L)'
;LAATQGVKDITVGYGQCGNLIQDVAAIRSLNILTRAYLDKFGYTDVRVTTVFHQWMGGFPQDESKSFGVISWGAATAALAKATKVIVKTPHEAMGVPTKEANASGLRATKQVISMLKDQGFLELPAVITESEIIMKEMKCILDKVEELGKGDYALGAVAAFEAGVIDVPFAPSRFNAGKLLPARDNEGAIRLLEVGNLPFTKDLKDFHKKKLEERGAFEKRPVSFQMVIDDVYAIGKGFLVGRPK
;
A
#
# COMPACT_ATOMS: atom_id res chain seq x y z
N LEU A 1 4.07 -9.10 -17.73
CA LEU A 1 5.16 -8.40 -18.45
C LEU A 1 6.52 -9.06 -18.21
N ALA A 2 7.12 -9.01 -17.01
CA ALA A 2 8.44 -9.63 -16.80
C ALA A 2 8.49 -11.14 -17.13
N ALA A 3 7.50 -11.91 -16.70
CA ALA A 3 7.41 -13.34 -17.00
C ALA A 3 7.31 -13.66 -18.50
N THR A 4 6.69 -12.77 -19.30
CA THR A 4 6.59 -12.95 -20.76
C THR A 4 7.97 -12.86 -21.44
N GLN A 5 8.94 -12.22 -20.78
CA GLN A 5 10.32 -12.08 -21.21
C GLN A 5 11.24 -13.16 -20.60
N GLY A 6 10.68 -14.19 -19.96
CA GLY A 6 11.43 -15.31 -19.40
C GLY A 6 11.92 -15.12 -17.96
N VAL A 7 11.53 -14.06 -17.25
CA VAL A 7 11.86 -13.91 -15.82
C VAL A 7 11.16 -14.99 -14.98
N LYS A 8 11.92 -15.71 -14.14
CA LYS A 8 11.44 -16.84 -13.33
C LYS A 8 11.45 -16.63 -11.82
N ASP A 9 11.95 -15.49 -11.35
CA ASP A 9 11.97 -15.15 -9.93
C ASP A 9 11.55 -13.70 -9.75
N ILE A 10 10.39 -13.48 -9.13
CA ILE A 10 9.75 -12.18 -9.03
C ILE A 10 9.41 -11.88 -7.57
N THR A 11 9.97 -10.79 -7.05
CA THR A 11 9.53 -10.21 -5.78
C THR A 11 8.57 -9.06 -6.06
N VAL A 12 7.30 -9.20 -5.67
CA VAL A 12 6.30 -8.13 -5.78
C VAL A 12 6.27 -7.30 -4.49
N GLY A 13 6.19 -5.98 -4.63
CA GLY A 13 6.40 -5.04 -3.53
C GLY A 13 5.15 -4.27 -3.11
N TYR A 14 5.05 -3.99 -1.81
CA TYR A 14 4.03 -3.14 -1.22
C TYR A 14 4.66 -2.16 -0.23
N GLY A 15 4.23 -0.90 -0.25
CA GLY A 15 4.65 0.13 0.68
C GLY A 15 3.64 0.33 1.78
N GLN A 16 4.11 0.40 3.02
CA GLN A 16 3.28 0.57 4.21
C GLN A 16 2.33 1.77 4.11
N CYS A 17 1.04 1.53 4.29
CA CYS A 17 0.03 2.57 4.51
C CYS A 17 -0.14 2.87 6.00
N GLY A 18 0.00 1.88 6.88
CA GLY A 18 0.14 2.04 8.33
C GLY A 18 -1.00 1.44 9.17
N ASN A 19 -2.17 1.14 8.58
CA ASN A 19 -3.18 0.31 9.25
C ASN A 19 -2.76 -1.16 9.12
N LEU A 20 -2.54 -1.83 10.25
CA LEU A 20 -1.96 -3.18 10.29
C LEU A 20 -2.80 -4.21 9.53
N ILE A 21 -4.13 -4.16 9.66
CA ILE A 21 -5.03 -5.09 8.98
C ILE A 21 -4.98 -4.87 7.47
N GLN A 22 -5.05 -3.62 7.03
CA GLN A 22 -4.97 -3.28 5.61
C GLN A 22 -3.62 -3.61 4.99
N ASP A 23 -2.52 -3.32 5.69
CA ASP A 23 -1.17 -3.59 5.18
C ASP A 23 -0.92 -5.12 5.04
N VAL A 24 -1.39 -5.92 6.01
CA VAL A 24 -1.32 -7.38 5.94
C VAL A 24 -2.21 -7.90 4.81
N ALA A 25 -3.43 -7.37 4.68
CA ALA A 25 -4.36 -7.72 3.61
C ALA A 25 -3.81 -7.39 2.22
N ALA A 26 -3.07 -6.28 2.07
CA ALA A 26 -2.43 -5.89 0.82
C ALA A 26 -1.33 -6.88 0.41
N ILE A 27 -0.46 -7.30 1.33
CA ILE A 27 0.56 -8.33 1.05
C ILE A 27 -0.09 -9.67 0.70
N ARG A 28 -1.13 -10.08 1.44
CA ARG A 28 -1.88 -11.30 1.15
C ARG A 28 -2.49 -11.27 -0.26
N SER A 29 -3.20 -10.19 -0.57
CA SER A 29 -3.87 -9.99 -1.87
C SER A 29 -2.86 -9.96 -3.02
N LEU A 30 -1.74 -9.26 -2.83
CA LEU A 30 -0.68 -9.15 -3.83
C LEU A 30 -0.08 -10.53 -4.16
N ASN A 31 0.17 -11.36 -3.14
CA ASN A 31 0.68 -12.72 -3.34
C ASN A 31 -0.32 -13.60 -4.11
N ILE A 32 -1.59 -13.62 -3.67
CA ILE A 32 -2.66 -14.41 -4.29
C ILE A 32 -2.87 -14.01 -5.75
N LEU A 33 -3.07 -12.71 -6.02
CA LEU A 33 -3.35 -12.24 -7.37
C LEU A 33 -2.15 -12.35 -8.30
N THR A 34 -0.93 -12.14 -7.82
CA THR A 34 0.27 -12.35 -8.65
C THR A 34 0.35 -13.78 -9.13
N ARG A 35 0.17 -14.76 -8.24
CA ARG A 35 0.14 -16.19 -8.61
C ARG A 35 -1.00 -16.49 -9.58
N ALA A 36 -2.22 -16.06 -9.26
CA ALA A 36 -3.41 -16.30 -10.09
C ALA A 36 -3.26 -15.74 -11.51
N TYR A 37 -2.71 -14.53 -11.68
CA TYR A 37 -2.50 -13.95 -13.01
C TYR A 37 -1.36 -14.63 -13.76
N LEU A 38 -0.25 -15.00 -13.10
CA LEU A 38 0.80 -15.77 -13.75
C LEU A 38 0.27 -17.13 -14.25
N ASP A 39 -0.54 -17.82 -13.44
CA ASP A 39 -1.16 -19.09 -13.83
C ASP A 39 -2.17 -18.94 -14.96
N LYS A 40 -3.00 -17.89 -14.94
CA LYS A 40 -3.94 -17.56 -16.03
C LYS A 40 -3.24 -17.49 -17.40
N PHE A 41 -2.00 -17.00 -17.42
CA PHE A 41 -1.20 -16.87 -18.65
C PHE A 41 -0.15 -17.99 -18.84
N GLY A 42 -0.27 -19.10 -18.10
CA GLY A 42 0.55 -20.31 -18.30
C GLY A 42 1.96 -20.25 -17.70
N TYR A 43 2.27 -19.26 -16.85
CA TYR A 43 3.59 -19.09 -16.23
C TYR A 43 3.71 -19.83 -14.89
N THR A 44 3.58 -21.16 -14.91
CA THR A 44 3.56 -21.99 -13.69
C THR A 44 4.92 -22.19 -13.01
N ASP A 45 6.02 -21.87 -13.71
CA ASP A 45 7.40 -22.07 -13.26
C ASP A 45 8.05 -20.80 -12.67
N VAL A 46 7.27 -19.73 -12.47
CA VAL A 46 7.76 -18.49 -11.86
C VAL A 46 7.65 -18.55 -10.34
N ARG A 47 8.78 -18.40 -9.65
CA ARG A 47 8.82 -18.21 -8.20
C ARG A 47 8.35 -16.80 -7.85
N VAL A 48 7.41 -16.70 -6.90
CA VAL A 48 6.90 -15.43 -6.39
C VAL A 48 7.27 -15.26 -4.93
N THR A 49 7.78 -14.08 -4.59
CA THR A 49 8.08 -13.66 -3.21
C THR A 49 7.52 -12.26 -2.97
N THR A 50 7.46 -11.81 -1.71
CA THR A 50 6.93 -10.48 -1.36
C THR A 50 7.98 -9.61 -0.69
N VAL A 51 7.95 -8.31 -0.96
CA VAL A 51 8.72 -7.31 -0.22
C VAL A 51 7.80 -6.26 0.38
N PHE A 52 7.97 -6.03 1.68
CA PHE A 52 7.30 -4.95 2.39
C PHE A 52 8.26 -3.78 2.59
N HIS A 53 7.88 -2.59 2.16
CA HIS A 53 8.64 -1.38 2.43
C HIS A 53 8.06 -0.74 3.68
N GLN A 54 8.89 -0.55 4.70
CA GLN A 54 8.53 0.32 5.83
C GLN A 54 8.15 1.71 5.31
N TRP A 55 7.38 2.46 6.11
CA TRP A 55 6.80 3.76 5.77
C TRP A 55 7.62 4.56 4.76
N MET A 56 7.00 4.93 3.64
CA MET A 56 7.67 5.62 2.52
C MET A 56 7.35 7.13 2.48
N GLY A 57 6.51 7.62 3.39
CA GLY A 57 6.20 9.04 3.53
C GLY A 57 7.16 9.77 4.48
N GLY A 58 6.77 10.97 4.91
CA GLY A 58 7.57 11.79 5.81
C GLY A 58 7.76 11.15 7.19
N PHE A 59 9.00 11.19 7.70
CA PHE A 59 9.36 10.68 9.03
C PHE A 59 9.35 11.80 10.09
N PRO A 60 9.17 11.45 11.38
CA PRO A 60 9.46 12.38 12.46
C PRO A 60 10.97 12.67 12.53
N GLN A 61 11.35 13.90 12.87
CA GLN A 61 12.76 14.27 13.01
C GLN A 61 13.43 13.68 14.26
N ASP A 62 12.63 13.40 15.30
CA ASP A 62 13.12 12.75 16.51
C ASP A 62 13.44 11.27 16.23
N GLU A 63 14.66 10.85 16.54
CA GLU A 63 15.13 9.49 16.25
C GLU A 63 14.33 8.42 17.00
N SER A 64 13.94 8.69 18.26
CA SER A 64 13.16 7.74 19.06
C SER A 64 11.79 7.53 18.45
N LYS A 65 11.13 8.60 17.99
CA LYS A 65 9.87 8.50 17.23
C LYS A 65 10.07 7.78 15.90
N SER A 66 11.19 7.99 15.21
CA SER A 66 11.52 7.26 13.98
C SER A 66 11.65 5.76 14.21
N PHE A 67 12.24 5.33 15.33
CA PHE A 67 12.25 3.91 15.71
C PHE A 67 10.86 3.34 15.96
N GLY A 68 9.90 4.16 16.43
CA GLY A 68 8.49 3.77 16.48
C GLY A 68 7.94 3.40 15.10
N VAL A 69 8.19 4.24 14.09
CA VAL A 69 7.75 4.00 12.70
C VAL A 69 8.44 2.76 12.10
N ILE A 70 9.76 2.64 12.28
CA ILE A 70 10.56 1.49 11.81
C ILE A 70 10.05 0.19 12.44
N SER A 71 9.85 0.18 13.76
CA SER A 71 9.40 -1.00 14.50
C SER A 71 7.97 -1.38 14.12
N TRP A 72 7.10 -0.42 13.87
CA TRP A 72 5.74 -0.67 13.38
C TRP A 72 5.74 -1.32 11.99
N GLY A 73 6.56 -0.83 11.07
CA GLY A 73 6.75 -1.45 9.76
C GLY A 73 7.39 -2.84 9.85
N ALA A 74 8.34 -3.06 10.76
CA ALA A 74 8.93 -4.37 11.02
C ALA A 74 7.89 -5.38 11.55
N ALA A 75 7.04 -4.95 12.49
CA ALA A 75 5.96 -5.77 13.03
C ALA A 75 4.95 -6.15 11.94
N THR A 76 4.55 -5.17 11.13
CA THR A 76 3.64 -5.39 10.00
C THR A 76 4.21 -6.40 8.99
N ALA A 77 5.47 -6.23 8.59
CA ALA A 77 6.13 -7.16 7.68
C ALA A 77 6.21 -8.60 8.23
N ALA A 78 6.52 -8.74 9.53
CA ALA A 78 6.56 -10.06 10.19
C ALA A 78 5.18 -10.72 10.23
N LEU A 79 4.15 -9.98 10.64
CA LEU A 79 2.77 -10.49 10.78
C LEU A 79 2.13 -10.78 9.41
N ALA A 80 2.53 -10.06 8.36
CA ALA A 80 2.16 -10.33 6.97
C ALA A 80 2.94 -11.48 6.32
N LYS A 81 3.93 -12.05 7.02
CA LYS A 81 4.86 -13.05 6.47
C LYS A 81 5.52 -12.61 5.17
N ALA A 82 5.90 -11.32 5.08
CA ALA A 82 6.62 -10.81 3.93
C ALA A 82 7.98 -11.52 3.79
N THR A 83 8.37 -11.91 2.57
CA THR A 83 9.65 -12.59 2.34
C THR A 83 10.85 -11.69 2.63
N LYS A 84 10.71 -10.40 2.35
CA LYS A 84 11.73 -9.36 2.55
C LYS A 84 11.10 -8.10 3.15
N VAL A 85 11.88 -7.36 3.94
CA VAL A 85 11.53 -6.00 4.38
C VAL A 85 12.61 -5.02 3.94
N ILE A 86 12.22 -3.85 3.44
CA ILE A 86 13.14 -2.73 3.20
C ILE A 86 13.15 -1.85 4.44
N VAL A 87 14.35 -1.70 5.02
CA VAL A 87 14.56 -1.06 6.31
C VAL A 87 14.80 0.44 6.16
N LYS A 88 14.12 1.22 6.99
CA LYS A 88 14.30 2.66 7.14
C LYS A 88 15.24 2.99 8.29
N THR A 89 15.64 4.24 8.37
CA THR A 89 16.65 4.70 9.35
C THR A 89 16.10 5.85 10.19
N PRO A 90 16.64 6.08 11.40
CA PRO A 90 16.26 7.25 12.19
C PRO A 90 16.64 8.60 11.53
N HIS A 91 17.47 8.58 10.48
CA HIS A 91 17.88 9.77 9.74
C HIS A 91 16.98 10.09 8.54
N GLU A 92 15.88 9.36 8.33
CA GLU A 92 15.04 9.50 7.12
C GLU A 92 14.52 10.93 6.90
N ALA A 93 14.23 11.68 7.97
CA ALA A 93 13.77 13.07 7.89
C ALA A 93 14.91 14.09 7.67
N MET A 94 16.17 13.67 7.75
CA MET A 94 17.35 14.54 7.70
C MET A 94 18.16 14.37 6.40
N GLY A 95 18.11 13.19 5.76
CA GLY A 95 18.79 12.92 4.50
C GLY A 95 19.32 11.50 4.40
N VAL A 96 20.35 11.29 3.57
CA VAL A 96 21.00 9.98 3.43
C VAL A 96 21.61 9.55 4.78
N PRO A 97 21.34 8.34 5.28
CA PRO A 97 21.81 7.91 6.59
C PRO A 97 23.33 7.68 6.63
N THR A 98 23.91 7.84 7.80
CA THR A 98 25.24 7.29 8.08
C THR A 98 25.18 5.77 8.17
N LYS A 99 26.32 5.09 8.08
CA LYS A 99 26.39 3.62 8.24
C LYS A 99 25.91 3.17 9.64
N GLU A 100 26.13 3.99 10.68
CA GLU A 100 25.69 3.72 12.05
C GLU A 100 24.16 3.80 12.18
N ALA A 101 23.54 4.83 11.60
CA ALA A 101 22.09 5.01 11.59
C ALA A 101 21.38 3.95 10.74
N ASN A 102 22.00 3.55 9.63
CA ASN A 102 21.49 2.42 8.84
C ASN A 102 21.58 1.10 9.64
N ALA A 103 22.72 0.84 10.28
CA ALA A 103 22.91 -0.35 11.10
C ALA A 103 21.95 -0.40 12.31
N SER A 104 21.60 0.75 12.91
CA SER A 104 20.65 0.80 14.03
C SER A 104 19.22 0.47 13.58
N GLY A 105 18.77 0.98 12.42
CA GLY A 105 17.50 0.58 11.80
C GLY A 105 17.43 -0.91 11.50
N LEU A 106 18.51 -1.49 10.96
CA LEU A 106 18.62 -2.93 10.69
C LEU A 106 18.52 -3.77 11.96
N ARG A 107 19.23 -3.40 13.03
CA ARG A 107 19.19 -4.09 14.32
C ARG A 107 17.79 -4.04 14.94
N ALA A 108 17.16 -2.87 14.97
CA ALA A 108 15.80 -2.70 15.49
C ALA A 108 14.80 -3.56 14.70
N THR A 109 14.86 -3.51 13.37
CA THR A 109 13.99 -4.30 12.50
C THR A 109 14.17 -5.80 12.72
N LYS A 110 15.42 -6.29 12.77
CA LYS A 110 15.72 -7.71 13.01
C LYS A 110 15.23 -8.17 14.37
N GLN A 111 15.38 -7.34 15.41
CA GLN A 111 14.90 -7.65 16.76
C GLN A 111 13.37 -7.87 16.76
N VAL A 112 12.60 -6.94 16.18
CA VAL A 112 11.13 -7.04 16.13
C VAL A 112 10.68 -8.26 15.33
N ILE A 113 11.28 -8.50 14.16
CA ILE A 113 10.96 -9.69 13.34
C ILE A 113 11.25 -10.98 14.11
N SER A 114 12.36 -11.05 14.84
CA SER A 114 12.74 -12.23 15.61
C SER A 114 11.77 -12.50 16.75
N MET A 115 11.26 -11.45 17.41
CA MET A 115 10.23 -11.57 18.46
C MET A 115 8.88 -12.05 17.91
N LEU A 116 8.55 -11.72 16.66
CA LEU A 116 7.25 -12.02 16.05
C LEU A 116 7.29 -13.21 15.08
N LYS A 117 8.41 -13.93 14.99
CA LYS A 117 8.66 -14.97 13.97
C LYS A 117 7.55 -16.05 13.93
N ASP A 118 7.01 -16.40 15.09
CA ASP A 118 6.02 -17.48 15.26
C ASP A 118 4.56 -16.98 15.12
N GLN A 119 4.35 -15.68 14.91
CA GLN A 119 3.02 -15.05 14.81
C GLN A 119 2.68 -14.70 13.36
N GLY A 120 1.40 -14.70 12.99
CA GLY A 120 0.95 -14.30 11.65
C GLY A 120 -0.52 -13.95 11.62
N PHE A 121 -0.88 -12.95 10.80
CA PHE A 121 -2.24 -12.38 10.76
C PHE A 121 -2.99 -12.71 9.46
N LEU A 122 -2.38 -13.47 8.55
CA LEU A 122 -2.92 -13.77 7.22
C LEU A 122 -4.32 -14.39 7.22
N GLU A 123 -4.67 -15.16 8.25
CA GLU A 123 -5.94 -15.87 8.37
C GLU A 123 -6.93 -15.19 9.34
N LEU A 124 -6.64 -13.97 9.81
CA LEU A 124 -7.60 -13.24 10.62
C LEU A 124 -8.82 -12.85 9.78
N PRO A 125 -10.06 -12.99 10.31
CA PRO A 125 -11.27 -12.65 9.55
C PRO A 125 -11.26 -11.23 8.99
N ALA A 126 -10.77 -10.24 9.76
CA ALA A 126 -10.69 -8.86 9.29
C ALA A 126 -9.69 -8.69 8.12
N VAL A 127 -8.57 -9.42 8.13
CA VAL A 127 -7.59 -9.42 7.03
C VAL A 127 -8.17 -10.07 5.79
N ILE A 128 -8.91 -11.17 5.94
CA ILE A 128 -9.58 -11.84 4.81
C ILE A 128 -10.60 -10.90 4.17
N THR A 129 -11.49 -10.29 4.96
CA THR A 129 -12.50 -9.34 4.48
C THR A 129 -11.87 -8.16 3.75
N GLU A 130 -10.83 -7.55 4.32
CA GLU A 130 -10.14 -6.43 3.67
C GLU A 130 -9.39 -6.88 2.40
N SER A 131 -8.83 -8.10 2.39
CA SER A 131 -8.19 -8.67 1.20
C SER A 131 -9.19 -8.87 0.04
N GLU A 132 -10.41 -9.29 0.34
CA GLU A 132 -11.46 -9.44 -0.67
C GLU A 132 -11.81 -8.11 -1.33
N ILE A 133 -11.85 -7.01 -0.57
CA ILE A 133 -12.05 -5.66 -1.12
C ILE A 133 -10.89 -5.29 -2.06
N ILE A 134 -9.65 -5.41 -1.57
CA ILE A 134 -8.45 -5.10 -2.36
C ILE A 134 -8.40 -5.93 -3.65
N MET A 135 -8.70 -7.23 -3.58
CA MET A 135 -8.68 -8.10 -4.76
C MET A 135 -9.79 -7.74 -5.77
N LYS A 136 -10.99 -7.34 -5.30
CA LYS A 136 -12.08 -6.86 -6.17
C LYS A 136 -11.69 -5.57 -6.88
N GLU A 137 -11.06 -4.63 -6.18
CA GLU A 137 -10.56 -3.37 -6.75
C GLU A 137 -9.48 -3.62 -7.80
N MET A 138 -8.49 -4.44 -7.48
CA MET A 138 -7.42 -4.82 -8.41
C MET A 138 -7.98 -5.49 -9.66
N LYS A 139 -8.96 -6.38 -9.50
CA LYS A 139 -9.62 -7.04 -10.63
C LYS A 139 -10.31 -6.03 -11.55
N CYS A 140 -11.03 -5.04 -11.01
CA CYS A 140 -11.67 -4.00 -11.83
C CYS A 140 -10.65 -3.25 -12.70
N ILE A 141 -9.49 -2.89 -12.14
CA ILE A 141 -8.42 -2.19 -12.86
C ILE A 141 -7.81 -3.10 -13.92
N LEU A 142 -7.41 -4.33 -13.55
CA LEU A 142 -6.73 -5.26 -14.45
C LEU A 142 -7.63 -5.75 -15.60
N ASP A 143 -8.92 -5.98 -15.33
CA ASP A 143 -9.89 -6.33 -16.38
C ASP A 143 -10.03 -5.19 -17.39
N LYS A 144 -10.07 -3.93 -16.93
CA LYS A 144 -10.15 -2.78 -17.82
C LYS A 144 -8.86 -2.55 -18.61
N VAL A 145 -7.70 -2.81 -17.99
CA VAL A 145 -6.39 -2.81 -18.67
C VAL A 145 -6.37 -3.86 -19.79
N GLU A 146 -6.84 -5.08 -19.52
CA GLU A 146 -6.94 -6.15 -20.51
C GLU A 146 -7.88 -5.78 -21.66
N GLU A 147 -9.04 -5.17 -21.34
CA GLU A 147 -10.02 -4.69 -22.33
C GLU A 147 -9.41 -3.63 -23.26
N LEU A 148 -8.79 -2.58 -22.70
CA LEU A 148 -8.17 -1.50 -23.47
C LEU A 148 -7.01 -2.01 -24.34
N GLY A 149 -6.27 -2.98 -23.83
CA GLY A 149 -5.16 -3.63 -24.53
C GLY A 149 -5.56 -4.72 -25.50
N LYS A 150 -6.87 -5.06 -25.60
CA LYS A 150 -7.38 -6.20 -26.38
C LYS A 150 -6.62 -7.50 -26.09
N GLY A 151 -6.32 -7.75 -24.81
CA GLY A 151 -5.54 -8.89 -24.33
C GLY A 151 -4.04 -8.62 -24.15
N ASP A 152 -3.48 -7.56 -24.74
CA ASP A 152 -2.09 -7.15 -24.52
C ASP A 152 -2.00 -6.18 -23.33
N TYR A 153 -1.46 -6.66 -22.21
CA TYR A 153 -1.32 -5.87 -20.99
C TYR A 153 -0.29 -4.73 -21.08
N ALA A 154 0.67 -4.79 -22.01
CA ALA A 154 1.62 -3.70 -22.20
C ALA A 154 0.93 -2.51 -22.90
N LEU A 155 0.23 -2.79 -24.00
CA LEU A 155 -0.59 -1.78 -24.70
C LEU A 155 -1.74 -1.29 -23.81
N GLY A 156 -2.38 -2.22 -23.08
CA GLY A 156 -3.43 -1.93 -22.12
C GLY A 156 -2.97 -1.01 -21.00
N ALA A 157 -1.76 -1.18 -20.47
CA ALA A 157 -1.22 -0.31 -19.43
C ALA A 157 -1.03 1.13 -19.93
N VAL A 158 -0.51 1.32 -21.15
CA VAL A 158 -0.36 2.64 -21.77
C VAL A 158 -1.72 3.32 -21.93
N ALA A 159 -2.67 2.63 -22.57
CA ALA A 159 -4.02 3.13 -22.77
C ALA A 159 -4.75 3.40 -21.43
N ALA A 160 -4.49 2.60 -20.40
CA ALA A 160 -5.09 2.77 -19.09
C ALA A 160 -4.58 4.03 -18.37
N PHE A 161 -3.30 4.38 -18.49
CA PHE A 161 -2.79 5.66 -17.98
C PHE A 161 -3.40 6.84 -18.75
N GLU A 162 -3.45 6.77 -20.08
CA GLU A 162 -4.08 7.80 -20.92
C GLU A 162 -5.57 8.02 -20.57
N ALA A 163 -6.29 6.94 -20.26
CA ALA A 163 -7.70 7.00 -19.85
C ALA A 163 -7.90 7.33 -18.37
N GLY A 164 -6.85 7.33 -17.53
CA GLY A 164 -6.94 7.46 -16.07
C GLY A 164 -7.53 6.25 -15.34
N VAL A 165 -7.57 5.08 -15.99
CA VAL A 165 -7.93 3.78 -15.39
C VAL A 165 -6.84 3.31 -14.42
N ILE A 166 -5.59 3.66 -14.70
CA ILE A 166 -4.50 3.65 -13.73
C ILE A 166 -4.14 5.10 -13.45
N ASP A 167 -4.19 5.47 -12.17
CA ASP A 167 -3.85 6.80 -11.68
C ASP A 167 -3.09 6.66 -10.36
N VAL A 168 -1.94 7.29 -10.24
CA VAL A 168 -1.02 7.16 -9.11
C VAL A 168 -1.01 8.49 -8.34
N PRO A 169 -1.43 8.50 -7.06
CA PRO A 169 -1.50 9.75 -6.29
C PRO A 169 -0.16 10.47 -6.24
N PHE A 170 -0.19 11.78 -6.51
CA PHE A 170 0.98 12.68 -6.44
C PHE A 170 2.15 12.32 -7.37
N ALA A 171 1.91 11.50 -8.41
CA ALA A 171 2.94 11.17 -9.38
C ALA A 171 3.32 12.41 -10.23
N PRO A 172 4.63 12.65 -10.46
CA PRO A 172 5.10 13.81 -11.23
C PRO A 172 4.96 13.63 -12.75
N SER A 173 4.60 12.43 -13.21
CA SER A 173 4.49 12.12 -14.64
C SER A 173 3.36 12.91 -15.29
N ARG A 174 3.64 13.60 -16.40
CA ARG A 174 2.61 14.28 -17.21
C ARG A 174 1.57 13.32 -17.82
N PHE A 175 1.88 12.02 -17.86
CA PHE A 175 0.97 10.98 -18.38
C PHE A 175 0.04 10.44 -17.29
N ASN A 176 0.23 10.84 -16.03
CA ASN A 176 -0.65 10.47 -14.94
C ASN A 176 -1.82 11.46 -14.87
N ALA A 177 -3.06 10.95 -14.79
CA ALA A 177 -4.25 11.79 -14.80
C ALA A 177 -4.36 12.72 -13.57
N GLY A 178 -3.89 12.26 -12.40
CA GLY A 178 -3.83 13.07 -11.18
C GLY A 178 -5.21 13.41 -10.59
N LYS A 179 -6.22 12.58 -10.85
CA LYS A 179 -7.60 12.75 -10.39
C LYS A 179 -7.92 11.90 -9.16
N LEU A 180 -7.18 10.80 -8.96
CA LEU A 180 -7.29 9.95 -7.77
C LEU A 180 -6.74 10.66 -6.54
N LEU A 181 -7.57 10.82 -5.52
CA LEU A 181 -7.15 11.38 -4.22
C LEU A 181 -7.41 10.38 -3.10
N PRO A 182 -6.36 9.91 -2.39
CA PRO A 182 -6.51 9.05 -1.22
C PRO A 182 -6.69 9.87 0.05
N ALA A 183 -7.44 9.32 1.02
CA ALA A 183 -7.52 9.83 2.39
C ALA A 183 -7.63 8.65 3.36
N ARG A 184 -7.29 8.85 4.64
CA ARG A 184 -7.48 7.80 5.65
C ARG A 184 -8.92 7.75 6.13
N ASP A 185 -9.43 6.55 6.39
CA ASP A 185 -10.66 6.36 7.15
C ASP A 185 -10.45 6.53 8.66
N ASN A 186 -11.49 6.26 9.44
CA ASN A 186 -11.46 6.47 10.88
C ASN A 186 -10.47 5.55 11.62
N GLU A 187 -10.08 4.44 11.02
CA GLU A 187 -9.12 3.47 11.59
C GLU A 187 -7.71 3.64 10.98
N GLY A 188 -7.54 4.64 10.12
CA GLY A 188 -6.26 4.96 9.49
C GLY A 188 -5.95 4.16 8.24
N ALA A 189 -6.87 3.33 7.75
CA ALA A 189 -6.71 2.63 6.47
C ALA A 189 -6.92 3.62 5.32
N ILE A 190 -6.15 3.47 4.24
CA ILE A 190 -6.25 4.33 3.06
C ILE A 190 -7.51 3.95 2.28
N ARG A 191 -8.32 4.96 1.96
CA ARG A 191 -9.53 4.91 1.14
C ARG A 191 -9.47 5.98 0.06
N LEU A 192 -10.41 5.93 -0.87
CA LEU A 192 -10.46 6.84 -2.00
C LEU A 192 -11.46 7.97 -1.73
N LEU A 193 -10.93 9.19 -1.54
CA LEU A 193 -11.73 10.41 -1.46
C LEU A 193 -12.30 10.76 -2.83
N GLU A 194 -11.44 10.80 -3.84
CA GLU A 194 -11.82 10.98 -5.24
C GLU A 194 -11.34 9.77 -6.03
N VAL A 195 -12.26 9.06 -6.68
CA VAL A 195 -11.95 7.84 -7.45
C VAL A 195 -11.50 8.12 -8.88
N GLY A 196 -11.67 9.34 -9.38
CA GLY A 196 -11.35 9.71 -10.75
C GLY A 196 -11.98 8.77 -11.78
N ASN A 197 -11.15 8.27 -12.70
CA ASN A 197 -11.56 7.35 -13.77
C ASN A 197 -11.32 5.87 -13.41
N LEU A 198 -11.06 5.54 -12.15
CA LEU A 198 -10.92 4.15 -11.75
C LEU A 198 -12.21 3.37 -12.08
N PRO A 199 -12.11 2.18 -12.69
CA PRO A 199 -13.24 1.42 -13.21
C PRO A 199 -13.99 0.64 -12.11
N PHE A 200 -14.15 1.25 -10.94
CA PHE A 200 -14.77 0.60 -9.79
C PHE A 200 -16.28 0.53 -9.93
N THR A 201 -16.84 -0.59 -9.45
CA THR A 201 -18.29 -0.76 -9.30
C THR A 201 -18.85 0.23 -8.28
N LYS A 202 -20.17 0.44 -8.32
CA LYS A 202 -20.86 1.32 -7.38
C LYS A 202 -20.61 0.90 -5.93
N ASP A 203 -20.69 -0.40 -5.64
CA ASP A 203 -20.53 -0.91 -4.26
C ASP A 203 -19.12 -0.64 -3.70
N LEU A 204 -18.08 -0.70 -4.52
CA LEU A 204 -16.71 -0.34 -4.10
C LEU A 204 -16.60 1.16 -3.80
N LYS A 205 -17.19 2.01 -4.66
CA LYS A 205 -17.22 3.46 -4.44
C LYS A 205 -17.99 3.82 -3.16
N ASP A 206 -19.13 3.17 -2.95
CA ASP A 206 -19.97 3.35 -1.75
C ASP A 206 -19.25 2.87 -0.49
N PHE A 207 -18.47 1.78 -0.56
CA PHE A 207 -17.62 1.32 0.54
C PHE A 207 -16.60 2.38 0.98
N HIS A 208 -15.82 2.94 0.03
CA HIS A 208 -14.84 4.00 0.33
C HIS A 208 -15.50 5.23 0.94
N LYS A 209 -16.61 5.67 0.32
CA LYS A 209 -17.38 6.82 0.78
C LYS A 209 -17.85 6.63 2.22
N LYS A 210 -18.48 5.48 2.52
CA LYS A 210 -18.97 5.17 3.87
C LYS A 210 -17.84 5.19 4.91
N LYS A 211 -16.68 4.61 4.59
CA LYS A 211 -15.51 4.60 5.50
C LYS A 211 -14.97 5.99 5.80
N LEU A 212 -14.99 6.89 4.81
CA LEU A 212 -14.61 8.29 5.02
C LEU A 212 -15.68 9.07 5.78
N GLU A 213 -16.97 8.81 5.54
CA GLU A 213 -18.08 9.42 6.28
C GLU A 213 -18.05 9.04 7.77
N GLU A 214 -17.67 7.80 8.11
CA GLU A 214 -17.43 7.37 9.49
C GLU A 214 -16.36 8.25 10.18
N ARG A 215 -15.28 8.60 9.46
CA ARG A 215 -14.27 9.55 9.95
C ARG A 215 -14.82 10.96 10.11
N GLY A 216 -15.55 11.46 9.10
CA GLY A 216 -16.13 12.80 9.13
C GLY A 216 -17.10 12.99 10.30
N ALA A 217 -17.94 11.99 10.56
CA ALA A 217 -18.85 11.96 11.71
C ALA A 217 -18.09 11.99 13.04
N PHE A 218 -17.03 11.17 13.18
CA PHE A 218 -16.20 11.14 14.38
C PHE A 218 -15.46 12.47 14.63
N GLU A 219 -14.88 13.06 13.58
CA GLU A 219 -14.15 14.33 13.66
C GLU A 219 -15.04 15.57 13.68
N LYS A 220 -16.36 15.39 13.53
CA LYS A 220 -17.36 16.47 13.45
C LYS A 220 -17.01 17.51 12.37
N ARG A 221 -16.49 17.06 11.24
CA ARG A 221 -16.16 17.89 10.08
C ARG A 221 -16.47 17.16 8.77
N PRO A 222 -16.79 17.88 7.68
CA PRO A 222 -17.04 17.24 6.40
C PRO A 222 -15.80 16.54 5.86
N VAL A 223 -16.04 15.41 5.17
CA VAL A 223 -15.01 14.74 4.35
C VAL A 223 -14.56 15.70 3.27
N SER A 224 -13.25 15.98 3.21
CA SER A 224 -12.71 17.04 2.35
C SER A 224 -11.24 16.82 2.04
N PHE A 225 -10.74 17.56 1.04
CA PHE A 225 -9.33 17.58 0.67
C PHE A 225 -8.41 17.97 1.83
N GLN A 226 -8.90 18.74 2.82
CA GLN A 226 -8.12 19.07 4.01
C GLN A 226 -7.70 17.80 4.79
N MET A 227 -8.51 16.74 4.80
CA MET A 227 -8.12 15.47 5.41
C MET A 227 -6.89 14.85 4.74
N VAL A 228 -6.79 14.98 3.41
CA VAL A 228 -5.62 14.51 2.64
C VAL A 228 -4.36 15.26 3.08
N ILE A 229 -4.45 16.59 3.16
CA ILE A 229 -3.34 17.44 3.62
C ILE A 229 -2.92 17.05 5.04
N ASP A 230 -3.89 16.89 5.95
CA ASP A 230 -3.61 16.54 7.34
C ASP A 230 -2.92 15.17 7.44
N ASP A 231 -3.36 14.18 6.65
CA ASP A 231 -2.81 12.83 6.63
C ASP A 231 -1.38 12.78 6.08
N VAL A 232 -1.04 13.60 5.07
CA VAL A 232 0.31 13.70 4.52
C VAL A 232 1.34 14.10 5.59
N TYR A 233 0.96 14.97 6.53
CA TYR A 233 1.83 15.45 7.59
C TYR A 233 1.73 14.66 8.91
N ALA A 234 0.77 13.73 9.02
CA ALA A 234 0.42 13.11 10.30
C ALA A 234 1.59 12.36 10.95
N ILE A 235 2.29 11.50 10.19
CA ILE A 235 3.37 10.66 10.73
C ILE A 235 4.55 11.52 11.21
N GLY A 236 4.92 12.56 10.47
CA GLY A 236 5.94 13.52 10.89
C GLY A 236 5.57 14.24 12.20
N LYS A 237 4.27 14.42 12.45
CA LYS A 237 3.72 14.96 13.71
C LYS A 237 3.49 13.89 14.80
N GLY A 238 3.76 12.61 14.51
CA GLY A 238 3.68 11.50 15.46
C GLY A 238 2.37 10.71 15.47
N PHE A 239 1.49 10.89 14.47
CA PHE A 239 0.19 10.21 14.40
C PHE A 239 -0.02 9.53 13.05
N LEU A 240 -0.81 8.46 12.99
CA LEU A 240 -1.17 7.84 11.71
C LEU A 240 -2.22 8.67 10.95
N VAL A 241 -3.23 9.17 11.67
CA VAL A 241 -4.37 9.91 11.10
C VAL A 241 -4.25 11.40 11.43
N GLY A 242 -4.42 12.26 10.42
CA GLY A 242 -4.42 13.71 10.56
C GLY A 242 -5.72 14.21 11.20
N ARG A 243 -5.83 14.09 12.52
CA ARG A 243 -7.00 14.57 13.28
C ARG A 243 -6.96 16.11 13.45
N PRO A 244 -8.12 16.80 13.46
CA PRO A 244 -8.17 18.21 13.84
C PRO A 244 -7.74 18.39 15.30
N LYS A 245 -7.27 19.60 15.64
CA LYS A 245 -6.94 19.99 17.01
C LYS A 245 -8.17 20.44 17.78
#